data_AF-A0A8S3GTA1-F1
#
_entry.id   AF-A0A8S3GTA1-F1
#
_cell.length_a   1.000
_cell.length_b   1.000
_cell.length_c   1.000
_cell.angle_alpha   90.00
_cell.angle_beta   90.00
_cell.angle_gamma   90.00
#
_symmetry.space_group_name_H-M   'P 1'
#
loop_
_entity.id
_entity.type
_entity.pdbx_description
1 polymer ?
#
loop_
_entity_poly.entity_id
_entity_poly.type
_entity_poly.pdbx_seq_one_letter_code
_entity_poly.pdbx_strand_id
1 'polypeptide(L)'
;MREFPEEAGCGIGGDYEIKYYMIQMHYDNSRLDSNRRAIQHIKFFVRASIPSALTVPPRMEQFAIDSYCPSEVTRNIPKSGNNVIFALPHTHLQRISVWTKIIRNNAAMQYLFNSEKYDFNYQYENRLLKSIKLYPGDSCATRCLYNTKNKDKITSGCERTRDEMCLHMFTYYPRMNNFYACITVNDDSAGVLWIQLR
;
A
#
# COMPACT_ATOMS: atom_id res chain seq x y z
N MET A 1 -7.55 -2.25 -18.15
CA MET A 1 -7.28 -3.65 -17.76
C MET A 1 -5.82 -3.70 -17.33
N ARG A 2 -5.49 -4.44 -16.26
CA ARG A 2 -4.10 -4.58 -15.81
C ARG A 2 -3.39 -5.56 -16.75
N GLU A 3 -2.31 -5.12 -17.38
CA GLU A 3 -1.50 -5.95 -18.27
C GLU A 3 -0.13 -6.17 -17.64
N PHE A 4 0.23 -7.44 -17.40
CA PHE A 4 1.54 -7.83 -16.93
C PHE A 4 2.56 -7.89 -18.08
N PRO A 5 3.86 -7.73 -17.79
CA PRO A 5 4.92 -8.14 -18.72
C PRO A 5 4.74 -9.60 -19.16
N GLU A 6 5.22 -9.93 -20.35
CA GLU A 6 5.09 -11.30 -20.92
C GLU A 6 5.76 -12.35 -20.02
N GLU A 7 6.84 -11.96 -19.35
CA GLU A 7 7.62 -12.82 -18.45
C GLU A 7 7.04 -12.95 -17.04
N ALA A 8 5.93 -12.29 -16.69
CA ALA A 8 5.40 -12.24 -15.33
C ALA A 8 3.90 -12.58 -15.23
N GLY A 9 3.50 -13.26 -14.15
CA GLY A 9 2.09 -13.62 -13.96
C GLY A 9 1.70 -14.05 -12.55
N CYS A 10 0.40 -14.06 -12.25
CA CYS A 10 -0.11 -14.58 -10.99
C CYS A 10 -0.16 -16.12 -11.03
N GLY A 11 0.60 -16.79 -10.15
CA GLY A 11 0.46 -18.22 -9.92
C GLY A 11 -0.85 -18.55 -9.22
N ILE A 12 -1.70 -19.36 -9.85
CA ILE A 12 -3.00 -19.78 -9.33
C ILE A 12 -3.11 -21.29 -9.48
N GLY A 13 -3.45 -21.99 -8.39
CA GLY A 13 -3.60 -23.45 -8.40
C GLY A 13 -2.27 -24.21 -8.36
N GLY A 14 -2.32 -25.44 -7.83
CA GLY A 14 -1.15 -26.27 -7.54
C GLY A 14 -0.86 -26.42 -6.05
N ASP A 15 0.07 -27.31 -5.69
CA ASP A 15 0.31 -27.69 -4.29
C ASP A 15 0.86 -26.55 -3.42
N TYR A 16 1.57 -25.61 -4.04
CA TYR A 16 2.28 -24.50 -3.38
C TYR A 16 1.75 -23.10 -3.75
N GLU A 17 0.56 -23.03 -4.37
CA GLU A 17 -0.02 -21.80 -4.89
C GLU A 17 -1.31 -21.38 -4.19
N ILE A 18 -1.81 -20.19 -4.53
CA ILE A 18 -3.10 -19.68 -4.05
C ILE A 18 -4.20 -20.67 -4.47
N LYS A 19 -4.88 -21.26 -3.47
CA LYS A 19 -5.96 -22.25 -3.68
C LYS A 19 -7.36 -21.66 -3.63
N TYR A 20 -7.51 -20.55 -2.91
CA TYR A 20 -8.80 -19.88 -2.70
C TYR A 20 -8.66 -18.40 -2.98
N TYR A 21 -9.75 -17.81 -3.47
CA TYR A 21 -9.88 -16.37 -3.55
C TYR A 21 -10.82 -15.88 -2.47
N MET A 22 -10.43 -14.78 -1.83
CA MET A 22 -11.33 -14.00 -0.99
C MET A 22 -11.62 -12.69 -1.72
N ILE A 23 -12.90 -12.37 -1.87
CA ILE A 23 -13.35 -11.09 -2.41
C ILE A 23 -13.71 -10.20 -1.23
N GLN A 24 -12.98 -9.10 -1.07
CA GLN A 24 -13.33 -8.07 -0.10
C GLN A 24 -14.04 -6.92 -0.81
N MET A 25 -15.27 -6.63 -0.37
CA MET A 25 -16.07 -5.52 -0.88
C MET A 25 -16.24 -4.46 0.22
N HIS A 26 -15.95 -3.21 -0.13
CA HIS A 26 -16.08 -2.06 0.76
C HIS A 26 -17.31 -1.26 0.35
N TYR A 27 -18.31 -1.18 1.22
CA TYR A 27 -19.53 -0.39 0.99
C TYR A 27 -19.56 0.82 1.92
N ASP A 28 -19.53 2.02 1.34
CA ASP A 28 -19.84 3.26 2.06
C ASP A 28 -21.29 3.67 1.77
N ASN A 29 -22.18 3.48 2.75
CA ASN A 29 -23.59 3.85 2.69
C ASN A 29 -23.91 5.05 3.60
N SER A 30 -23.17 6.14 3.45
CA SER A 30 -23.38 7.38 4.21
C SER A 30 -24.80 7.97 4.13
N ARG A 31 -25.59 7.61 3.11
CA ARG A 31 -26.98 8.08 2.93
C ARG A 31 -28.06 7.10 3.42
N LEU A 32 -27.65 5.96 4.01
CA LEU A 32 -28.55 4.93 4.54
C LEU A 32 -29.62 4.44 3.54
N ASP A 33 -29.24 4.36 2.26
CA ASP A 33 -30.14 3.94 1.20
C ASP A 33 -30.33 2.41 1.24
N SER A 34 -31.56 1.93 1.44
CA SER A 34 -31.88 0.52 1.66
C SER A 34 -31.97 -0.32 0.38
N ASN A 35 -32.00 0.32 -0.80
CA ASN A 35 -32.32 -0.37 -2.07
C ASN A 35 -31.14 -0.45 -3.05
N ARG A 36 -29.90 -0.16 -2.61
CA ARG A 36 -28.73 -0.19 -3.50
C ARG A 36 -28.18 -1.60 -3.68
N ARG A 37 -28.20 -2.07 -4.93
CA ARG A 37 -27.39 -3.20 -5.40
C ARG A 37 -26.15 -2.62 -6.07
N ALA A 38 -24.97 -2.86 -5.49
CA ALA A 38 -23.70 -2.44 -6.08
C ALA A 38 -22.91 -3.68 -6.53
N ILE A 39 -22.60 -3.71 -7.83
CA ILE A 39 -21.70 -4.68 -8.47
C ILE A 39 -20.39 -3.92 -8.74
N GLN A 40 -19.28 -4.30 -8.10
CA GLN A 40 -18.02 -3.58 -8.27
C GLN A 40 -16.77 -4.45 -8.09
N HIS A 41 -15.64 -3.83 -8.43
CA HIS A 41 -14.34 -4.43 -8.72
C HIS A 41 -13.74 -5.27 -7.58
N ILE A 42 -13.15 -6.39 -7.97
CA ILE A 42 -12.51 -7.39 -7.10
C ILE A 42 -11.11 -6.89 -6.70
N LYS A 43 -10.84 -6.80 -5.40
CA LYS A 43 -9.48 -6.60 -4.86
C LYS A 43 -9.15 -7.72 -3.85
N PHE A 44 -7.90 -8.17 -3.86
CA PHE A 44 -7.40 -9.30 -3.05
C PHE A 44 -6.67 -8.80 -1.81
N PHE A 45 -7.04 -9.28 -0.62
CA PHE A 45 -6.34 -9.01 0.65
C PHE A 45 -6.48 -10.18 1.62
N VAL A 46 -5.57 -10.31 2.60
CA VAL A 46 -5.67 -11.16 3.79
C VAL A 46 -5.72 -10.22 5.00
N ARG A 47 -6.52 -10.50 6.05
CA ARG A 47 -6.87 -9.51 7.09
C ARG A 47 -6.70 -10.03 8.51
N ALA A 48 -6.17 -9.17 9.39
CA ALA A 48 -6.34 -9.26 10.85
C ALA A 48 -6.69 -7.86 11.40
N SER A 49 -7.86 -7.68 12.02
CA SER A 49 -8.24 -6.38 12.61
C SER A 49 -7.61 -6.22 14.00
N ILE A 50 -6.55 -5.41 14.07
CA ILE A 50 -5.92 -4.96 15.32
C ILE A 50 -6.24 -3.46 15.50
N PRO A 51 -6.48 -2.95 16.72
CA PRO A 51 -6.65 -1.52 16.95
C PRO A 51 -5.43 -0.73 16.50
N SER A 52 -5.68 0.37 15.77
CA SER A 52 -4.62 1.15 15.15
C SER A 52 -3.79 1.97 16.12
N ALA A 53 -2.48 1.97 15.87
CA ALA A 53 -1.56 2.93 16.47
C ALA A 53 -1.49 4.24 15.66
N LEU A 54 -1.96 4.28 14.41
CA LEU A 54 -1.96 5.49 13.60
C LEU A 54 -2.93 6.51 14.20
N THR A 55 -2.41 7.70 14.48
CA THR A 55 -3.18 8.79 15.07
C THR A 55 -2.74 10.11 14.44
N VAL A 56 -3.69 10.83 13.83
CA VAL A 56 -3.47 12.16 13.26
C VAL A 56 -4.18 13.20 14.14
N PRO A 57 -3.45 14.16 14.75
CA PRO A 57 -4.04 15.20 15.57
C PRO A 57 -5.01 16.10 14.78
N PRO A 58 -6.00 16.71 15.43
CA PRO A 58 -6.83 17.75 14.81
C PRO A 58 -6.03 19.04 14.58
N ARG A 59 -6.57 19.94 13.75
CA ARG A 59 -6.05 21.30 13.51
C ARG A 59 -4.65 21.40 12.90
N MET A 60 -4.15 20.34 12.28
CA MET A 60 -2.84 20.37 11.63
C MET A 60 -2.98 20.74 10.16
N GLU A 61 -2.22 21.75 9.70
CA GLU A 61 -2.14 22.04 8.26
C GLU A 61 -1.34 20.97 7.51
N GLN A 62 -0.30 20.45 8.17
CA GLN A 62 0.56 19.39 7.67
C GLN A 62 0.97 18.50 8.85
N PHE A 63 0.64 17.21 8.76
CA PHE A 63 1.08 16.20 9.71
C PHE A 63 1.55 14.97 8.95
N ALA A 64 2.80 14.54 9.18
CA ALA A 64 3.40 13.41 8.48
C ALA A 64 3.32 12.14 9.33
N ILE A 65 2.90 11.05 8.71
CA ILE A 65 3.10 9.69 9.20
C ILE A 65 4.14 9.03 8.31
N ASP A 66 5.18 8.47 8.94
CA ASP A 66 6.24 7.74 8.28
C ASP A 66 6.18 6.26 8.64
N SER A 67 6.32 5.41 7.64
CA SER A 67 6.52 3.98 7.80
C SER A 67 7.85 3.60 7.17
N TYR A 68 8.66 2.83 7.89
CA TYR A 68 9.95 2.33 7.44
C TYR A 68 9.97 0.81 7.33
N CYS A 69 10.33 0.33 6.15
CA CYS A 69 10.55 -1.06 5.88
C CYS A 69 12.05 -1.37 5.91
N PRO A 70 12.55 -2.08 6.93
CA PRO A 70 13.97 -2.15 7.21
C PRO A 70 14.66 -3.16 6.28
N SER A 71 15.98 -3.05 6.11
CA SER A 71 16.73 -3.84 5.11
C SER A 71 16.66 -5.34 5.37
N GLU A 72 16.38 -5.72 6.61
CA GLU A 72 16.18 -7.07 7.10
C GLU A 72 15.16 -7.85 6.27
N VAL A 73 14.09 -7.18 5.83
CA VAL A 73 12.99 -7.80 5.09
C VAL A 73 13.37 -8.06 3.64
N THR A 74 14.24 -7.24 3.05
CA THR A 74 14.67 -7.38 1.65
C THR A 74 15.88 -8.27 1.50
N ARG A 75 16.51 -8.74 2.59
CA ARG A 75 17.71 -9.60 2.54
C ARG A 75 17.58 -10.84 1.66
N ASN A 76 16.36 -11.36 1.53
CA ASN A 76 16.07 -12.56 0.74
C ASN A 76 15.76 -12.26 -0.74
N ILE A 77 15.79 -10.99 -1.17
CA ILE A 77 15.71 -10.64 -2.59
C ILE A 77 16.89 -11.30 -3.32
N PRO A 78 16.67 -11.95 -4.49
CA PRO A 78 17.75 -12.49 -5.30
C PRO A 78 18.81 -11.44 -5.61
N LYS A 79 20.08 -11.84 -5.77
CA LYS A 79 21.16 -10.91 -6.15
C LYS A 79 20.91 -10.20 -7.49
N SER A 80 20.12 -10.80 -8.38
CA SER A 80 19.66 -10.21 -9.65
C SER A 80 18.64 -9.07 -9.47
N GLY A 81 18.08 -8.94 -8.28
CA GLY A 81 17.04 -7.98 -7.91
C GLY A 81 15.63 -8.40 -8.29
N ASN A 82 14.65 -7.69 -7.74
CA ASN A 82 13.25 -7.77 -8.10
C ASN A 82 12.80 -6.49 -8.82
N ASN A 83 11.92 -6.66 -9.80
CA ASN A 83 11.34 -5.61 -10.61
C ASN A 83 9.99 -5.19 -10.01
N VAL A 84 9.93 -4.01 -9.43
CA VAL A 84 8.66 -3.37 -9.05
C VAL A 84 8.08 -2.71 -10.30
N ILE A 85 6.84 -3.03 -10.63
CA ILE A 85 6.19 -2.59 -11.88
C ILE A 85 4.89 -1.83 -11.66
N PHE A 86 4.26 -2.00 -10.50
CA PHE A 86 3.08 -1.25 -10.15
C PHE A 86 3.13 -0.72 -8.73
N ALA A 87 2.46 0.41 -8.51
CA ALA A 87 2.34 1.10 -7.24
C ALA A 87 0.89 1.55 -7.00
N LEU A 88 0.31 1.13 -5.89
CA LEU A 88 -1.02 1.51 -5.44
C LEU A 88 -0.92 2.13 -4.03
N PRO A 89 -0.78 3.45 -3.94
CA PRO A 89 -0.94 4.17 -2.67
C PRO A 89 -2.40 4.16 -2.21
N HIS A 90 -2.61 4.04 -0.90
CA HIS A 90 -3.93 4.05 -0.28
C HIS A 90 -3.93 4.87 1.01
N THR A 91 -4.72 5.93 1.02
CA THR A 91 -5.03 6.77 2.18
C THR A 91 -6.52 7.09 2.17
N HIS A 92 -7.06 7.76 3.19
CA HIS A 92 -8.43 8.28 3.14
C HIS A 92 -8.44 9.79 2.83
N LEU A 93 -9.40 10.52 3.39
CA LEU A 93 -9.85 11.82 2.91
C LEU A 93 -8.96 13.02 3.29
N GLN A 94 -8.09 12.90 4.29
CA GLN A 94 -7.32 14.03 4.84
C GLN A 94 -5.96 14.22 4.17
N ARG A 95 -5.57 13.37 3.21
CA ARG A 95 -4.18 13.33 2.68
C ARG A 95 -3.88 14.42 1.65
N ILE A 96 -2.69 15.02 1.77
CA ILE A 96 -2.08 16.02 0.88
C ILE A 96 -1.03 15.41 -0.07
N SER A 97 -0.06 14.64 0.46
CA SER A 97 1.07 14.06 -0.28
C SER A 97 1.30 12.59 0.12
N VAL A 98 1.74 11.74 -0.81
CA VAL A 98 2.19 10.36 -0.53
C VAL A 98 3.42 10.06 -1.36
N TRP A 99 4.43 9.49 -0.74
CA TRP A 99 5.59 8.99 -1.46
C TRP A 99 6.20 7.77 -0.77
N THR A 100 6.92 6.97 -1.57
CA THR A 100 7.80 5.91 -1.07
C THR A 100 9.15 6.01 -1.76
N LYS A 101 10.23 5.92 -0.99
CA LYS A 101 11.61 5.94 -1.45
C LYS A 101 12.31 4.64 -1.11
N ILE A 102 13.22 4.23 -1.99
CA ILE A 102 14.23 3.22 -1.68
C ILE A 102 15.44 3.90 -1.05
N ILE A 103 15.93 3.30 0.02
CA ILE A 103 17.17 3.68 0.70
C ILE A 103 18.15 2.52 0.51
N ARG A 104 19.33 2.82 -0.03
CA ARG A 104 20.41 1.85 -0.27
C ARG A 104 21.71 2.44 0.25
N ASN A 105 22.46 1.67 1.04
CA ASN A 105 23.71 2.13 1.66
C ASN A 105 23.54 3.47 2.40
N ASN A 106 22.42 3.65 3.13
CA ASN A 106 22.04 4.88 3.84
C ASN A 106 21.83 6.13 2.96
N ALA A 107 21.77 6.00 1.64
CA ALA A 107 21.39 7.07 0.72
C ALA A 107 20.00 6.81 0.13
N ALA A 108 19.13 7.82 0.16
CA ALA A 108 17.86 7.76 -0.57
C ALA A 108 18.15 7.83 -2.08
N MET A 109 17.82 6.77 -2.80
CA MET A 109 18.22 6.62 -4.20
C MET A 109 17.15 7.12 -5.18
N GLN A 110 15.91 6.65 -5.00
CA GLN A 110 14.83 6.88 -5.97
C GLN A 110 13.46 6.73 -5.31
N TYR A 111 12.47 7.43 -5.86
CA TYR A 111 11.08 7.21 -5.52
C TYR A 111 10.59 5.93 -6.19
N LEU A 112 10.03 5.00 -5.41
CA LEU A 112 9.16 3.96 -5.96
C LEU A 112 7.86 4.57 -6.47
N PHE A 113 7.39 5.61 -5.79
CA PHE A 113 6.22 6.38 -6.17
C PHE A 113 6.26 7.73 -5.46
N ASN A 114 5.76 8.77 -6.12
CA ASN A 114 5.58 10.09 -5.54
C ASN A 114 4.31 10.73 -6.10
N SER A 115 3.42 11.16 -5.22
CA SER A 115 2.28 12.00 -5.57
C SER A 115 2.13 13.12 -4.56
N GLU A 116 2.39 14.34 -5.03
CA GLU A 116 2.25 15.57 -4.24
C GLU A 116 0.80 16.03 -4.10
N LYS A 117 -0.12 15.51 -4.93
CA LYS A 117 -1.54 15.89 -5.01
C LYS A 117 -2.46 14.70 -5.30
N TYR A 118 -2.27 13.60 -4.60
CA TYR A 118 -3.17 12.46 -4.66
C TYR A 118 -4.56 12.79 -4.15
N ASP A 119 -5.51 12.05 -4.67
CA ASP A 119 -6.92 12.21 -4.44
C ASP A 119 -7.49 10.83 -4.16
N PHE A 120 -8.15 10.69 -3.01
CA PHE A 120 -8.80 9.46 -2.57
C PHE A 120 -9.77 8.90 -3.62
N ASN A 121 -10.35 9.74 -4.47
CA ASN A 121 -11.29 9.28 -5.50
C ASN A 121 -10.58 8.59 -6.68
N TYR A 122 -9.26 8.73 -6.79
CA TYR A 122 -8.45 8.20 -7.90
C TYR A 122 -7.44 7.16 -7.42
N GLN A 123 -7.97 6.02 -6.96
CA GLN A 123 -7.18 4.89 -6.44
C GLN A 123 -7.05 3.75 -7.44
N TYR A 124 -6.41 4.04 -8.57
CA TYR A 124 -5.99 3.02 -9.51
C TYR A 124 -4.55 2.61 -9.24
N GLU A 125 -4.25 1.35 -9.55
CA GLU A 125 -2.87 0.87 -9.50
C GLU A 125 -2.07 1.50 -10.64
N ASN A 126 -1.00 2.20 -10.30
CA ASN A 126 -0.19 2.96 -11.24
C ASN A 126 0.85 2.04 -11.86
N ARG A 127 0.85 1.92 -13.19
CA ARG A 127 1.95 1.30 -13.92
C ARG A 127 3.16 2.22 -13.87
N LEU A 128 4.29 1.70 -13.40
CA LEU A 128 5.54 2.43 -13.43
C LEU A 128 6.07 2.49 -14.86
N LEU A 129 6.46 3.68 -15.33
CA LEU A 129 6.98 3.87 -16.69
C LEU A 129 8.22 3.00 -16.97
N LYS A 130 9.02 2.77 -15.94
CA LYS A 130 10.14 1.83 -15.94
C LYS A 130 10.06 1.01 -14.67
N SER A 131 10.32 -0.29 -14.80
CA SER A 131 10.44 -1.16 -13.63
C SER A 131 11.57 -0.66 -12.72
N ILE A 132 11.30 -0.61 -11.43
CA ILE A 132 12.26 -0.16 -10.43
C ILE A 132 12.85 -1.38 -9.73
N LYS A 133 14.19 -1.50 -9.75
CA LYS A 133 14.88 -2.63 -9.12
C LYS A 133 15.10 -2.43 -7.63
N LEU A 134 14.61 -3.38 -6.85
CA LEU A 134 14.97 -3.63 -5.46
C LEU A 134 16.04 -4.70 -5.39
N TYR A 135 17.04 -4.52 -4.53
CA TYR A 135 18.11 -5.47 -4.28
C TYR A 135 18.15 -5.89 -2.81
N PRO A 136 18.79 -7.03 -2.49
CA PRO A 136 18.95 -7.43 -1.10
C PRO A 136 19.71 -6.39 -0.28
N GLY A 137 19.15 -6.04 0.88
CA GLY A 137 19.69 -5.02 1.77
C GLY A 137 19.12 -3.62 1.55
N ASP A 138 18.26 -3.43 0.56
CA ASP A 138 17.51 -2.17 0.40
C ASP A 138 16.48 -2.00 1.51
N SER A 139 16.29 -0.78 1.99
CA SER A 139 15.14 -0.43 2.83
C SER A 139 14.20 0.51 2.08
N CYS A 140 12.96 0.63 2.56
CA CYS A 140 11.99 1.56 1.99
C CYS A 140 11.47 2.51 3.07
N ALA A 141 11.29 3.78 2.74
CA ALA A 141 10.59 4.74 3.57
C ALA A 141 9.37 5.24 2.83
N THR A 142 8.21 5.20 3.47
CA THR A 142 6.95 5.75 2.95
C THR A 142 6.49 6.86 3.89
N ARG A 143 5.98 7.94 3.31
CA ARG A 143 5.38 9.05 4.04
C ARG A 143 4.00 9.36 3.48
N CYS A 144 3.05 9.56 4.38
CA CYS A 144 1.77 10.17 4.11
C CYS A 144 1.67 11.50 4.84
N LEU A 145 1.33 12.57 4.12
CA LEU A 145 1.12 13.89 4.70
C LEU A 145 -0.37 14.19 4.75
N TYR A 146 -0.88 14.62 5.89
CA TYR A 146 -2.30 14.89 6.12
C TYR A 146 -2.54 16.37 6.45
N ASN A 147 -3.73 16.86 6.07
CA ASN A 147 -4.32 18.12 6.46
C ASN A 147 -5.59 17.85 7.27
N THR A 148 -5.55 18.15 8.56
CA THR A 148 -6.66 18.03 9.49
C THR A 148 -7.08 19.38 10.05
N LYS A 149 -6.78 20.49 9.35
CA LYS A 149 -7.13 21.87 9.77
C LYS A 149 -8.62 22.01 10.10
N ASN A 150 -9.46 21.32 9.33
CA ASN A 150 -10.92 21.34 9.45
C ASN A 150 -11.48 20.26 10.39
N LYS A 151 -10.63 19.52 11.11
CA LYS A 151 -11.05 18.50 12.08
C LYS A 151 -10.91 19.04 13.50
N ASP A 152 -11.91 18.78 14.33
CA ASP A 152 -11.94 19.15 15.75
C ASP A 152 -11.47 18.01 16.67
N LYS A 153 -11.47 16.78 16.15
CA LYS A 153 -11.12 15.57 16.89
C LYS A 153 -9.97 14.85 16.20
N ILE A 154 -9.25 14.07 16.99
CA ILE A 154 -8.25 13.13 16.51
C ILE A 154 -8.85 12.23 15.42
N THR A 155 -8.08 12.01 14.36
CA THR A 155 -8.40 11.02 13.32
C THR A 155 -7.52 9.79 13.55
N SER A 156 -8.13 8.70 14.00
CA SER A 156 -7.45 7.41 14.20
C SER A 156 -7.30 6.65 12.90
N GLY A 157 -6.33 5.75 12.85
CA GLY A 157 -6.22 4.78 11.77
C GLY A 157 -7.30 3.72 11.87
N CYS A 158 -7.98 3.42 10.76
CA CYS A 158 -8.91 2.31 10.61
C CYS A 158 -9.43 2.26 9.16
N GLU A 159 -10.44 1.45 8.92
CA GLU A 159 -10.95 1.11 7.59
C GLU A 159 -12.14 1.97 7.16
N ARG A 160 -12.70 2.81 8.05
CA ARG A 160 -13.82 3.67 7.68
C ARG A 160 -13.29 4.87 6.91
N THR A 161 -14.06 5.36 5.95
CA THR A 161 -13.75 6.57 5.15
C THR A 161 -13.39 7.80 6.00
N ARG A 162 -13.93 7.90 7.22
CA ARG A 162 -13.69 9.01 8.16
C ARG A 162 -12.42 8.85 9.02
N ASP A 163 -11.90 7.64 9.10
CA ASP A 163 -10.64 7.29 9.75
C ASP A 163 -9.50 7.49 8.72
N GLU A 164 -8.25 7.15 9.03
CA GLU A 164 -7.14 7.27 8.07
C GLU A 164 -6.35 5.98 7.83
N MET A 165 -5.64 5.96 6.70
CA MET A 165 -4.66 4.93 6.35
C MET A 165 -3.44 5.56 5.65
N CYS A 166 -2.31 4.89 5.73
CA CYS A 166 -1.04 5.19 5.07
C CYS A 166 -0.43 3.91 4.49
N LEU A 167 -1.07 3.34 3.47
CA LEU A 167 -0.64 2.10 2.85
C LEU A 167 -0.02 2.35 1.48
N HIS A 168 0.99 1.55 1.16
CA HIS A 168 1.50 1.46 -0.20
C HIS A 168 1.60 0.00 -0.64
N MET A 169 0.85 -0.37 -1.67
CA MET A 169 0.93 -1.70 -2.25
C MET A 169 1.80 -1.65 -3.51
N PHE A 170 2.83 -2.48 -3.57
CA PHE A 170 3.67 -2.62 -4.76
C PHE A 170 3.50 -3.99 -5.37
N THR A 171 3.48 -4.06 -6.69
CA THR A 171 3.53 -5.34 -7.40
C THR A 171 4.88 -5.55 -8.04
N TYR A 172 5.45 -6.74 -7.85
CA TYR A 172 6.79 -7.06 -8.30
C TYR A 172 6.95 -8.52 -8.75
N TYR A 173 8.06 -8.79 -9.46
CA TYR A 173 8.53 -10.12 -9.84
C TYR A 173 10.08 -10.16 -9.84
N PRO A 174 10.74 -11.33 -9.77
CA PRO A 174 10.15 -12.65 -9.52
C PRO A 174 9.64 -12.79 -8.08
N ARG A 175 8.79 -13.80 -7.87
CA ARG A 175 8.22 -14.13 -6.56
C ARG A 175 9.32 -14.42 -5.54
N MET A 176 9.09 -14.00 -4.29
CA MET A 176 9.96 -14.36 -3.17
C MET A 176 9.23 -15.23 -2.16
N ASN A 177 9.93 -16.24 -1.65
CA ASN A 177 9.44 -17.04 -0.53
C ASN A 177 9.48 -16.20 0.75
N ASN A 178 8.41 -16.26 1.56
CA ASN A 178 8.35 -15.62 2.89
C ASN A 178 8.47 -14.08 2.92
N PHE A 179 8.01 -13.37 1.87
CA PHE A 179 8.02 -11.90 1.82
C PHE A 179 6.66 -11.31 1.42
N TYR A 180 5.78 -11.07 2.38
CA TYR A 180 4.38 -10.72 2.07
C TYR A 180 4.02 -9.27 2.39
N ALA A 181 4.58 -8.73 3.47
CA ALA A 181 4.23 -7.40 3.97
C ALA A 181 5.34 -6.83 4.85
N CYS A 182 5.34 -5.51 4.94
CA CYS A 182 6.21 -4.74 5.79
C CYS A 182 5.36 -3.68 6.49
N ILE A 183 4.81 -4.06 7.63
CA ILE A 183 3.82 -3.27 8.37
C ILE A 183 4.54 -2.64 9.57
N THR A 184 4.39 -1.33 9.74
CA THR A 184 5.17 -0.57 10.73
C THR A 184 4.39 -0.14 11.97
N VAL A 185 3.07 -0.22 11.89
CA VAL A 185 2.17 -0.10 13.04
C VAL A 185 1.54 -1.46 13.27
N ASN A 186 1.15 -1.76 14.51
CA ASN A 186 0.58 -3.06 14.88
C ASN A 186 -0.80 -3.33 14.25
N ASP A 187 -1.19 -2.60 13.21
CA ASP A 187 -2.40 -2.81 12.43
C ASP A 187 -2.17 -2.47 10.94
N ASP A 188 -3.06 -2.93 10.07
CA ASP A 188 -2.99 -2.71 8.62
C ASP A 188 -3.28 -1.23 8.21
N SER A 189 -3.09 -0.26 9.10
CA SER A 189 -3.33 1.16 8.80
C SER A 189 -2.12 1.89 8.25
N ALA A 190 -0.89 1.44 8.50
CA ALA A 190 0.31 2.03 7.91
C ALA A 190 1.40 1.02 7.58
N GLY A 191 1.91 1.08 6.36
CA GLY A 191 2.98 0.20 5.91
C GLY A 191 3.03 -0.02 4.40
N VAL A 192 3.83 -1.00 4.03
CA VAL A 192 4.08 -1.38 2.64
C VAL A 192 3.68 -2.84 2.43
N LEU A 193 2.77 -3.07 1.50
CA LEU A 193 2.27 -4.39 1.11
C LEU A 193 2.87 -4.79 -0.23
N TRP A 194 3.13 -6.08 -0.41
CA TRP A 194 3.82 -6.58 -1.59
C TRP A 194 3.01 -7.67 -2.29
N ILE A 195 2.56 -7.38 -3.51
CA ILE A 195 1.87 -8.32 -4.39
C ILE A 195 2.92 -9.01 -5.25
N GLN A 196 3.01 -10.32 -5.12
CA GLN A 196 4.04 -11.12 -5.80
C GLN A 196 3.50 -11.70 -7.11
N LEU A 197 4.26 -11.55 -8.18
CA LEU A 197 4.09 -12.29 -9.43
C LEU A 197 5.21 -13.30 -9.59
N ARG A 198 4.93 -14.41 -10.27
CA ARG A 198 5.96 -15.33 -10.77
C ARG A 198 6.77 -14.65 -11.85
#